data_AF-A0A1J1J5N4-F1
#
_entry.id   AF-A0A1J1J5N4-F1
#
_cell.length_a   1.000
_cell.length_b   1.000
_cell.length_c   1.000
_cell.angle_alpha   90.00
_cell.angle_beta   90.00
_cell.angle_gamma   90.00
#
_symmetry.space_group_name_H-M   'P 1'
#
loop_
_entity.id
_entity.type
_entity.pdbx_description
1 polymer ?
#
loop_
_entity_poly.entity_id
_entity_poly.type
_entity_poly.pdbx_seq_one_letter_code
_entity_poly.pdbx_strand_id
1 'polypeptide(L)'
;MWNVLDFVLIVITVSTVQSASVESMENTFNCYADYLKRHGLLEPSLQFEPFNGESFLCETVLSATVEGVYSGLYDEFSKREDLKDAAMCIVNTLKELKWSDLDIKEQIYLISDGLTGEEKDMKIQELKKVQARISGNAIVSCLADKEFSELFNQIYAKDDQEDDVSDYCARKYAIESNLIDRNVYHISLNPKNISVNGIECDIINKQHFDDAEEELRQHLLRDFKEDRQKVDCLIKKYHENRYFDKTLSIALLSELDITEQQKEVERKRFIENMTVITKNLAEC
;
A
#
# COMPACT_ATOMS: atom_id res chain seq x y z
N MET A 1 -12.51 -1.10 -2.55
CA MET A 1 -11.58 -0.16 -1.86
C MET A 1 -11.90 1.26 -2.33
N TRP A 2 -12.67 2.02 -1.55
CA TRP A 2 -13.27 3.30 -1.94
C TRP A 2 -12.27 4.47 -1.84
N ASN A 3 -12.40 5.47 -2.70
CA ASN A 3 -11.51 6.64 -2.84
C ASN A 3 -11.29 7.39 -1.53
N VAL A 4 -10.23 7.02 -0.81
CA VAL A 4 -9.66 7.78 0.31
C VAL A 4 -9.19 9.17 -0.14
N LEU A 5 -8.86 9.31 -1.43
CA LEU A 5 -8.33 10.53 -2.05
C LEU A 5 -9.36 11.63 -2.31
N ASP A 6 -10.63 11.28 -2.57
CA ASP A 6 -11.63 12.29 -2.92
C ASP A 6 -12.15 13.07 -1.70
N PHE A 7 -12.00 12.52 -0.49
CA PHE A 7 -12.49 13.13 0.76
C PHE A 7 -11.45 13.99 1.49
N VAL A 8 -10.17 13.61 1.44
CA VAL A 8 -9.05 14.41 2.01
C VAL A 8 -9.02 15.82 1.39
N LEU A 9 -9.44 15.94 0.12
CA LEU A 9 -9.55 17.23 -0.57
C LEU A 9 -10.65 18.15 -0.02
N ILE A 10 -11.68 17.60 0.62
CA ILE A 10 -12.86 18.35 1.09
C ILE A 10 -12.67 18.85 2.52
N VAL A 11 -11.86 18.19 3.35
CA VAL A 11 -11.74 18.52 4.78
C VAL A 11 -10.71 19.63 5.06
N ILE A 12 -9.70 19.82 4.21
CA ILE A 12 -8.68 20.87 4.40
C ILE A 12 -9.23 22.29 4.11
N THR A 13 -10.37 22.42 3.41
CA THR A 13 -10.92 23.74 3.04
C THR A 13 -11.83 24.40 4.09
N VAL A 14 -12.19 23.74 5.21
CA VAL A 14 -13.27 24.27 6.08
C VAL A 14 -12.87 24.54 7.55
N SER A 15 -11.68 24.15 8.01
CA SER A 15 -11.37 24.28 9.45
C SER A 15 -10.18 25.21 9.72
N THR A 16 -10.40 26.53 9.52
CA THR A 16 -9.79 27.69 10.23
C THR A 16 -9.72 28.96 9.36
N VAL A 17 -10.82 29.40 8.73
CA VAL A 17 -10.91 30.80 8.28
C VAL A 17 -11.69 31.60 9.32
N GLN A 18 -11.04 31.84 10.46
CA GLN A 18 -11.45 32.88 11.38
C GLN A 18 -10.76 34.18 10.93
N SER A 19 -11.34 34.81 9.89
CA SER A 19 -11.05 36.18 9.44
C SER A 19 -9.57 36.58 9.49
N ALA A 20 -8.71 35.87 8.77
CA ALA A 20 -7.39 36.36 8.43
C ALA A 20 -7.54 37.44 7.34
N SER A 21 -6.80 38.56 7.45
CA SER A 21 -6.70 39.53 6.35
C SER A 21 -6.04 38.86 5.13
N VAL A 22 -6.39 39.33 3.92
CA VAL A 22 -5.79 38.85 2.66
C VAL A 22 -4.25 38.94 2.70
N GLU A 23 -3.74 40.02 3.28
CA GLU A 23 -2.30 40.28 3.50
C GLU A 23 -1.64 39.23 4.44
N SER A 24 -2.37 38.69 5.41
CA SER A 24 -1.90 37.62 6.29
C SER A 24 -1.81 36.27 5.57
N MET A 25 -2.74 36.00 4.64
CA MET A 25 -2.72 34.79 3.81
C MET A 25 -1.58 34.83 2.78
N GLU A 26 -1.38 35.94 2.07
CA GLU A 26 -0.27 36.11 1.12
C GLU A 26 1.09 35.92 1.81
N ASN A 27 1.28 36.51 2.99
CA ASN A 27 2.52 36.36 3.75
C ASN A 27 2.74 34.90 4.24
N THR A 28 1.66 34.19 4.56
CA THR A 28 1.72 32.76 4.92
C THR A 28 2.17 31.89 3.74
N PHE A 29 1.65 32.15 2.55
CA PHE A 29 2.06 31.43 1.34
C PHE A 29 3.49 31.75 0.89
N ASN A 30 3.93 33.00 1.04
CA ASN A 30 5.34 33.36 0.80
C ASN A 30 6.27 32.61 1.75
N CYS A 31 5.90 32.46 3.03
CA CYS A 31 6.63 31.61 3.98
C CYS A 31 6.73 30.14 3.51
N TYR A 32 5.62 29.55 3.06
CA TYR A 32 5.61 28.18 2.54
C TYR A 32 6.48 28.04 1.28
N ALA A 33 6.39 28.97 0.34
CA ALA A 33 7.20 28.95 -0.87
C ALA A 33 8.69 29.05 -0.55
N ASP A 34 9.09 29.92 0.37
CA ASP A 34 10.48 30.06 0.83
C ASP A 34 10.97 28.81 1.57
N TYR A 35 10.13 28.18 2.39
CA TYR A 35 10.44 26.89 3.01
C TYR A 35 10.70 25.80 1.95
N LEU A 36 9.78 25.62 1.00
CA LEU A 36 9.91 24.59 -0.03
C LEU A 36 11.11 24.83 -0.95
N LYS A 37 11.40 26.09 -1.31
CA LYS A 37 12.60 26.45 -2.10
C LYS A 37 13.89 26.12 -1.37
N ARG A 38 14.00 26.48 -0.09
CA ARG A 38 15.21 26.19 0.73
C ARG A 38 15.49 24.69 0.86
N HIS A 39 14.45 23.87 0.82
CA HIS A 39 14.56 22.40 0.89
C HIS A 39 14.65 21.73 -0.49
N GLY A 40 14.69 22.49 -1.59
CA GLY A 40 14.76 21.95 -2.95
C GLY A 40 13.48 21.22 -3.38
N LEU A 41 12.35 21.51 -2.72
CA LEU A 41 11.07 20.85 -2.98
C LEU A 41 10.22 21.62 -4.00
N LEU A 42 10.54 22.89 -4.27
CA LEU A 42 9.86 23.73 -5.26
C LEU A 42 10.83 24.15 -6.37
N GLU A 43 10.31 24.27 -7.60
CA GLU A 43 11.10 24.69 -8.76
C GLU A 43 11.65 26.11 -8.57
N PRO A 44 12.96 26.34 -8.82
CA PRO A 44 13.56 27.67 -8.69
C PRO A 44 12.92 28.73 -9.60
N SER A 45 12.30 28.31 -10.70
CA SER A 45 11.65 29.19 -11.67
C SER A 45 10.32 29.78 -11.18
N LEU A 46 9.70 29.21 -10.15
CA LEU A 46 8.46 29.72 -9.58
C LEU A 46 8.72 30.99 -8.77
N GLN A 47 8.20 32.11 -9.25
CA GLN A 47 8.37 33.39 -8.59
C GLN A 47 7.31 33.56 -7.51
N PHE A 48 7.79 33.85 -6.30
CA PHE A 48 7.00 34.25 -5.14
C PHE A 48 7.74 35.40 -4.50
N GLU A 49 7.02 36.32 -3.89
CA GLU A 49 7.66 37.35 -3.09
C GLU A 49 8.35 36.71 -1.89
N PRO A 50 9.54 37.21 -1.49
CA PRO A 50 10.20 36.72 -0.30
C PRO A 50 9.31 36.94 0.92
N PHE A 51 9.39 36.04 1.89
CA PHE A 51 8.73 36.23 3.16
C PHE A 51 9.30 37.47 3.87
N ASN A 52 8.45 38.46 4.12
CA ASN A 52 8.86 39.76 4.67
C ASN A 52 8.80 39.81 6.21
N GLY A 53 8.49 38.68 6.86
CA GLY A 53 8.44 38.56 8.32
C GLY A 53 9.73 38.01 8.95
N GLU A 54 9.75 37.93 10.28
CA GLU A 54 10.86 37.33 11.02
C GLU A 54 10.88 35.80 10.83
N SER A 55 12.07 35.18 10.62
CA SER A 55 12.19 33.74 10.33
C SER A 55 11.43 32.85 11.32
N PHE A 56 11.44 33.20 12.62
CA PHE A 56 10.76 32.44 13.66
C PHE A 56 9.23 32.43 13.48
N LEU A 57 8.64 33.48 12.90
CA LEU A 57 7.21 33.53 12.60
C LEU A 57 6.86 32.55 11.49
N CYS A 58 7.69 32.49 10.44
CA CYS A 58 7.48 31.51 9.37
C CYS A 58 7.60 30.07 9.90
N GLU A 59 8.59 29.79 10.75
CA GLU A 59 8.74 28.48 11.40
C GLU A 59 7.53 28.13 12.28
N THR A 60 7.00 29.09 13.02
CA THR A 60 5.82 28.91 13.87
C THR A 60 4.58 28.60 13.04
N VAL A 61 4.34 29.37 11.97
CA VAL A 61 3.21 29.15 11.05
C VAL A 61 3.34 27.79 10.37
N LEU A 62 4.52 27.45 9.85
CA LEU A 62 4.77 26.16 9.24
C LEU A 62 4.52 25.00 10.22
N SER A 63 5.03 25.10 11.44
CA SER A 63 4.83 24.07 12.47
C SER A 63 3.35 23.90 12.81
N ALA A 64 2.62 25.00 12.99
CA ALA A 64 1.18 24.96 13.28
C ALA A 64 0.38 24.35 12.13
N THR A 65 0.73 24.67 10.88
CA THR A 65 0.10 24.09 9.69
C THR A 65 0.38 22.59 9.59
N VAL A 66 1.63 22.18 9.76
CA VAL A 66 2.01 20.76 9.73
C VAL A 66 1.29 19.98 10.84
N GLU A 67 1.22 20.53 12.04
CA GLU A 67 0.48 19.94 13.16
C GLU A 67 -1.02 19.84 12.86
N GLY A 68 -1.62 20.90 12.30
CA GLY A 68 -3.01 20.93 11.86
C GLY A 68 -3.33 19.86 10.81
N VAL A 69 -2.49 19.71 9.79
CA VAL A 69 -2.60 18.67 8.76
C VAL A 69 -2.61 17.29 9.40
N TYR A 70 -1.64 16.99 10.27
CA TYR A 70 -1.56 15.66 10.89
C TYR A 70 -2.66 15.40 11.94
N SER A 71 -3.13 16.43 12.64
CA SER A 71 -4.31 16.31 13.51
C SER A 71 -5.57 16.01 12.70
N GLY A 72 -5.75 16.69 11.56
CA GLY A 72 -6.85 16.42 10.63
C GLY A 72 -6.82 14.99 10.10
N LEU A 73 -5.65 14.51 9.65
CA LEU A 73 -5.46 13.13 9.20
C LEU A 73 -5.78 12.11 10.31
N TYR A 74 -5.34 12.37 11.55
CA TYR A 74 -5.67 11.50 12.69
C TYR A 74 -7.19 11.43 12.93
N ASP A 75 -7.86 12.58 12.93
CA ASP A 75 -9.31 12.65 13.12
C ASP A 75 -10.07 11.94 12.00
N GLU A 76 -9.59 11.99 10.76
CA GLU A 76 -10.18 11.24 9.64
C GLU A 76 -9.98 9.73 9.79
N PHE A 77 -8.74 9.28 10.03
CA PHE A 77 -8.45 7.85 10.16
C PHE A 77 -9.11 7.24 11.40
N SER A 78 -9.22 7.98 12.51
CA SER A 78 -9.86 7.49 13.74
C SER A 78 -11.39 7.36 13.65
N LYS A 79 -12.03 8.06 12.70
CA LYS A 79 -13.47 7.93 12.41
C LYS A 79 -13.80 6.74 11.51
N ARG A 80 -12.79 6.14 10.87
CA ARG A 80 -12.95 5.00 9.98
C ARG A 80 -12.79 3.70 10.74
N GLU A 81 -13.83 2.88 10.78
CA GLU A 81 -13.83 1.63 11.54
C GLU A 81 -12.68 0.69 11.13
N ASP A 82 -12.34 0.65 9.85
CA ASP A 82 -11.26 -0.17 9.30
C ASP A 82 -9.84 0.36 9.61
N LEU A 83 -9.70 1.63 9.99
CA LEU A 83 -8.40 2.28 10.21
C LEU A 83 -8.20 2.81 11.63
N LYS A 84 -9.25 2.81 12.46
CA LYS A 84 -9.26 3.48 13.76
C LYS A 84 -8.12 3.02 14.68
N ASP A 85 -7.89 1.73 14.76
CA ASP A 85 -6.83 1.16 15.61
C ASP A 85 -5.43 1.43 15.05
N ALA A 86 -5.31 1.70 13.74
CA ALA A 86 -4.06 1.99 13.05
C ALA A 86 -3.82 3.49 12.84
N ALA A 87 -4.78 4.37 13.17
CA ALA A 87 -4.75 5.80 12.85
C ALA A 87 -3.46 6.49 13.33
N MET A 88 -3.02 6.21 14.56
CA MET A 88 -1.79 6.78 15.10
C MET A 88 -0.55 6.29 14.36
N CYS A 89 -0.48 4.99 14.03
CA CYS A 89 0.62 4.44 13.24
C CYS A 89 0.69 5.10 11.86
N ILE A 90 -0.45 5.25 11.19
CA ILE A 90 -0.54 5.83 9.84
C ILE A 90 -0.02 7.27 9.88
N VAL A 91 -0.52 8.08 10.82
CA VAL A 91 -0.11 9.49 10.95
C VAL A 91 1.38 9.62 11.27
N ASN A 92 1.92 8.79 12.17
CA ASN A 92 3.36 8.82 12.47
C ASN A 92 4.20 8.43 11.25
N THR A 93 3.77 7.43 10.48
CA THR A 93 4.43 7.05 9.23
C THR A 93 4.38 8.18 8.21
N LEU A 94 3.26 8.88 8.07
CA LEU A 94 3.11 10.04 7.19
C LEU A 94 3.95 11.25 7.64
N LYS A 95 4.19 11.41 8.95
CA LYS A 95 5.13 12.39 9.51
C LYS A 95 6.56 12.08 9.09
N GLU A 96 6.99 10.84 9.25
CA GLU A 96 8.33 10.39 8.86
C GLU A 96 8.57 10.56 7.35
N LEU A 97 7.54 10.29 6.53
CA LEU A 97 7.58 10.44 5.08
C LEU A 97 7.35 11.88 4.61
N LYS A 98 7.25 12.85 5.53
CA LYS A 98 7.04 14.28 5.25
C LYS A 98 5.89 14.55 4.28
N TRP A 99 4.80 13.82 4.44
CA TRP A 99 3.63 13.93 3.55
C TRP A 99 3.06 15.36 3.48
N SER A 100 3.11 16.11 4.60
CA SER A 100 2.68 17.51 4.68
C SER A 100 3.45 18.45 3.75
N ASP A 101 4.71 18.16 3.40
CA ASP A 101 5.45 18.95 2.42
C ASP A 101 4.78 18.91 1.04
N LEU A 102 4.16 17.78 0.68
CA LEU A 102 3.44 17.62 -0.59
C LEU A 102 2.11 18.38 -0.60
N ASP A 103 1.41 18.37 0.53
CA ASP A 103 0.16 19.13 0.72
C ASP A 103 0.41 20.64 0.62
N ILE A 104 1.43 21.14 1.33
CA ILE A 104 1.85 22.55 1.24
C ILE A 104 2.25 22.90 -0.20
N LYS A 105 2.96 22.00 -0.90
CA LYS A 105 3.36 22.19 -2.29
C LYS A 105 2.17 22.24 -3.25
N GLU A 106 1.11 21.45 -3.02
CA GLU A 106 -0.13 21.54 -3.79
C GLU A 106 -0.79 22.92 -3.63
N GLN A 107 -0.87 23.44 -2.41
CA GLN A 107 -1.41 24.78 -2.14
C GLN A 107 -0.61 25.87 -2.88
N ILE A 108 0.72 25.76 -2.89
CA ILE A 108 1.59 26.67 -3.63
C ILE A 108 1.34 26.63 -5.14
N TYR A 109 1.14 25.44 -5.74
CA TYR A 109 0.80 25.36 -7.17
C TYR A 109 -0.56 25.96 -7.50
N LEU A 110 -1.56 25.77 -6.64
CA LEU A 110 -2.91 26.33 -6.84
C LEU A 110 -2.88 27.87 -6.96
N ILE A 111 -2.14 28.53 -6.08
CA ILE A 111 -2.09 30.00 -6.00
C ILE A 111 -1.00 30.63 -6.88
N SER A 112 -0.11 29.84 -7.49
CA SER A 112 1.03 30.40 -8.23
C SER A 112 0.57 31.14 -9.49
N ASP A 113 0.94 32.40 -9.65
CA ASP A 113 0.70 33.14 -10.91
C ASP A 113 1.72 32.80 -12.00
N GLY A 114 2.80 32.09 -11.65
CA GLY A 114 3.87 31.68 -12.57
C GLY A 114 3.57 30.43 -13.39
N LEU A 115 2.38 29.84 -13.24
CA LEU A 115 1.95 28.63 -13.94
C LEU A 115 0.64 28.90 -14.69
N THR A 116 0.56 28.39 -15.92
CA THR A 116 -0.72 28.31 -16.64
C THR A 116 -1.66 27.30 -15.97
N GLY A 117 -2.96 27.39 -16.25
CA GLY A 117 -3.95 26.44 -15.70
C GLY A 117 -3.62 24.98 -16.02
N GLU A 118 -3.19 24.70 -17.25
CA GLU A 118 -2.80 23.34 -17.68
C GLU A 118 -1.56 22.82 -16.91
N GLU A 119 -0.56 23.67 -16.70
CA GLU A 119 0.63 23.30 -15.91
C GLU A 119 0.29 23.07 -14.43
N LYS A 120 -0.61 23.88 -13.85
CA LYS A 120 -1.11 23.67 -12.48
C LYS A 120 -1.77 22.31 -12.38
N ASP A 121 -2.71 22.01 -13.26
CA ASP A 121 -3.46 20.76 -13.25
C ASP A 121 -2.54 19.55 -13.39
N MET A 122 -1.58 19.59 -14.31
CA MET A 122 -0.60 18.53 -14.50
C MET A 122 0.25 18.30 -13.23
N LYS A 123 0.82 19.37 -12.65
CA LYS A 123 1.66 19.27 -11.45
C LYS A 123 0.88 18.80 -10.23
N ILE A 124 -0.36 19.26 -10.06
CA ILE A 124 -1.25 18.84 -8.97
C ILE A 124 -1.61 17.36 -9.13
N GLN A 125 -1.92 16.90 -10.35
CA GLN A 125 -2.18 15.48 -10.59
C GLN A 125 -0.96 14.60 -10.28
N GLU A 126 0.24 15.04 -10.64
CA GLU A 126 1.48 14.35 -10.28
C GLU A 126 1.68 14.28 -8.76
N LEU A 127 1.47 15.39 -8.04
CA LEU A 127 1.53 15.42 -6.57
C LEU A 127 0.52 14.47 -5.94
N LYS A 128 -0.73 14.48 -6.42
CA LYS A 128 -1.79 13.59 -5.92
C LYS A 128 -1.43 12.11 -6.09
N LYS A 129 -0.79 11.75 -7.21
CA LYS A 129 -0.28 10.37 -7.40
C LYS A 129 0.80 10.02 -6.38
N VAL A 130 1.71 10.95 -6.07
CA VAL A 130 2.75 10.72 -5.06
C VAL A 130 2.16 10.64 -3.65
N GLN A 131 1.27 11.56 -3.28
CA GLN A 131 0.54 11.55 -2.01
C GLN A 131 -0.25 10.26 -1.83
N ALA A 132 -1.00 9.84 -2.86
CA ALA A 132 -1.75 8.58 -2.89
C ALA A 132 -0.85 7.38 -2.57
N ARG A 133 0.30 7.29 -3.25
CA ARG A 133 1.25 6.20 -3.06
C ARG A 133 1.84 6.20 -1.65
N ILE A 134 2.24 7.37 -1.14
CA ILE A 134 2.79 7.49 0.23
C ILE A 134 1.73 7.10 1.27
N SER A 135 0.50 7.61 1.14
CA SER A 135 -0.61 7.28 2.03
C SER A 135 -0.97 5.80 1.98
N GLY A 136 -1.08 5.22 0.78
CA GLY A 136 -1.31 3.78 0.61
C GLY A 136 -0.23 2.95 1.29
N ASN A 137 1.05 3.29 1.09
CA ASN A 137 2.17 2.59 1.72
C ASN A 137 2.17 2.69 3.25
N ALA A 138 1.79 3.85 3.80
CA ALA A 138 1.66 4.05 5.24
C ALA A 138 0.53 3.18 5.81
N ILE A 139 -0.65 3.20 5.18
CA ILE A 139 -1.80 2.37 5.56
C ILE A 139 -1.42 0.89 5.55
N VAL A 140 -0.86 0.40 4.44
CA VAL A 140 -0.46 -1.00 4.29
C VAL A 140 0.54 -1.40 5.37
N SER A 141 1.56 -0.58 5.63
CA SER A 141 2.58 -0.92 6.63
C SER A 141 2.02 -0.98 8.05
N CYS A 142 1.02 -0.15 8.36
CA CYS A 142 0.39 -0.12 9.68
C CYS A 142 -0.67 -1.20 9.90
N LEU A 143 -1.26 -1.72 8.83
CA LEU A 143 -2.24 -2.80 8.89
C LEU A 143 -1.63 -4.19 8.63
N ALA A 144 -0.46 -4.25 8.01
CA ALA A 144 0.17 -5.48 7.53
C ALA A 144 0.21 -6.59 8.59
N ASP A 145 0.71 -6.29 9.78
CA ASP A 145 0.85 -7.30 10.84
C ASP A 145 -0.50 -7.90 11.21
N LYS A 146 -1.56 -7.10 11.32
CA LYS A 146 -2.89 -7.60 11.69
C LYS A 146 -3.53 -8.36 10.52
N GLU A 147 -3.71 -7.69 9.40
CA GLU A 147 -4.45 -8.21 8.24
C GLU A 147 -3.76 -9.45 7.64
N PHE A 148 -2.43 -9.41 7.48
CA PHE A 148 -1.71 -10.54 6.91
C PHE A 148 -1.44 -11.64 7.92
N SER A 149 -1.44 -11.37 9.24
CA SER A 149 -1.50 -12.45 10.23
C SER A 149 -2.84 -13.18 10.19
N GLU A 150 -3.94 -12.44 10.08
CA GLU A 150 -5.28 -13.03 9.94
C GLU A 150 -5.38 -13.87 8.67
N LEU A 151 -4.92 -13.33 7.53
CA LEU A 151 -4.85 -14.07 6.27
C LEU A 151 -3.97 -15.32 6.37
N PHE A 152 -2.78 -15.19 6.97
CA PHE A 152 -1.89 -16.34 7.22
C PHE A 152 -2.62 -17.41 8.03
N ASN A 153 -3.27 -17.03 9.13
CA ASN A 153 -3.99 -17.98 9.98
C ASN A 153 -5.17 -18.63 9.25
N GLN A 154 -5.87 -17.90 8.38
CA GLN A 154 -6.97 -18.45 7.57
C GLN A 154 -6.45 -19.49 6.57
N ILE A 155 -5.37 -19.18 5.85
CA ILE A 155 -4.76 -20.13 4.91
C ILE A 155 -4.22 -21.34 5.67
N TYR A 156 -3.52 -21.10 6.78
CA TYR A 156 -2.92 -22.17 7.59
C TYR A 156 -3.96 -23.04 8.28
N ALA A 157 -5.17 -22.53 8.58
CA ALA A 157 -6.22 -23.30 9.22
C ALA A 157 -7.11 -24.09 8.24
N LYS A 158 -6.95 -23.89 6.93
CA LYS A 158 -7.69 -24.66 5.93
C LYS A 158 -7.15 -26.09 5.89
N ASP A 159 -8.00 -27.03 6.27
CA ASP A 159 -7.87 -28.45 6.00
C ASP A 159 -8.69 -28.76 4.75
N ASP A 160 -8.21 -28.27 3.60
CA ASP A 160 -8.82 -28.62 2.31
C ASP A 160 -8.31 -30.02 1.94
N GLN A 161 -9.22 -31.00 1.89
CA GLN A 161 -8.89 -32.31 1.34
C GLN A 161 -8.72 -32.19 -0.18
N GLU A 162 -7.52 -31.86 -0.62
CA GLU A 162 -7.15 -31.97 -2.03
C GLU A 162 -7.09 -33.44 -2.47
N ASP A 163 -7.49 -33.68 -3.72
CA ASP A 163 -7.28 -34.97 -4.38
C ASP A 163 -5.79 -35.35 -4.33
N ASP A 164 -5.52 -36.63 -4.09
CA ASP A 164 -4.17 -37.12 -3.79
C ASP A 164 -3.15 -36.81 -4.88
N VAL A 165 -3.59 -36.69 -6.14
CA VAL A 165 -2.73 -36.32 -7.28
C VAL A 165 -2.37 -34.83 -7.24
N SER A 166 -3.32 -33.96 -6.89
CA SER A 166 -3.09 -32.51 -6.79
C SER A 166 -2.11 -32.20 -5.67
N ASP A 167 -2.31 -32.80 -4.49
CA ASP A 167 -1.42 -32.70 -3.34
C ASP A 167 0.02 -33.10 -3.70
N TYR A 168 0.19 -34.27 -4.35
CA TYR A 168 1.51 -34.71 -4.83
C TYR A 168 2.16 -33.69 -5.77
N CYS A 169 1.40 -33.13 -6.73
CA CYS A 169 1.92 -32.18 -7.70
C CYS A 169 2.25 -30.82 -7.09
N ALA A 170 1.43 -30.34 -6.14
CA ALA A 170 1.68 -29.13 -5.37
C ALA A 170 2.95 -29.24 -4.53
N ARG A 171 3.11 -30.34 -3.78
CA ARG A 171 4.34 -30.64 -3.01
C ARG A 171 5.58 -30.72 -3.90
N LYS A 172 5.46 -31.39 -5.06
CA LYS A 172 6.55 -31.50 -6.03
C LYS A 172 6.99 -30.12 -6.51
N TYR A 173 6.04 -29.30 -6.95
CA TYR A 173 6.32 -27.94 -7.41
C TYR A 173 6.91 -27.06 -6.32
N ALA A 174 6.40 -27.12 -5.09
CA ALA A 174 6.92 -26.31 -3.99
C ALA A 174 8.38 -26.64 -3.65
N ILE A 175 8.78 -27.92 -3.76
CA ILE A 175 10.17 -28.34 -3.56
C ILE A 175 11.04 -27.92 -4.76
N GLU A 176 10.61 -28.19 -6.00
CA GLU A 176 11.38 -27.89 -7.20
C GLU A 176 11.55 -26.38 -7.44
N SER A 177 10.55 -25.57 -7.06
CA SER A 177 10.56 -24.11 -7.14
C SER A 177 11.17 -23.42 -5.92
N ASN A 178 11.76 -24.18 -4.98
CA ASN A 178 12.34 -23.69 -3.73
C ASN A 178 11.38 -22.81 -2.90
N LEU A 179 10.08 -23.14 -2.89
CA LEU A 179 9.09 -22.48 -2.04
C LEU A 179 9.20 -22.96 -0.59
N ILE A 180 9.53 -24.24 -0.41
CA ILE A 180 9.71 -24.86 0.90
C ILE A 180 10.97 -25.73 0.89
N ASP A 181 11.78 -25.63 1.94
CA ASP A 181 12.97 -26.46 2.09
C ASP A 181 12.60 -27.84 2.64
N ARG A 182 12.71 -28.85 1.77
CA ARG A 182 12.45 -30.25 2.11
C ARG A 182 13.25 -30.74 3.33
N ASN A 183 14.48 -30.27 3.50
CA ASN A 183 15.36 -30.72 4.58
C ASN A 183 14.98 -30.09 5.93
N VAL A 184 14.48 -28.85 5.90
CA VAL A 184 14.04 -28.13 7.11
C VAL A 184 12.72 -28.70 7.64
N TYR A 185 11.81 -29.07 6.74
CA TYR A 185 10.44 -29.46 7.09
C TYR A 185 10.14 -30.95 6.94
N HIS A 186 11.15 -31.76 6.61
CA HIS A 186 11.04 -33.23 6.47
C HIS A 186 9.87 -33.69 5.59
N ILE A 187 9.63 -32.99 4.48
CA ILE A 187 8.45 -33.21 3.62
C ILE A 187 8.53 -34.58 2.92
N SER A 188 7.48 -35.37 3.11
CA SER A 188 7.20 -36.53 2.25
C SER A 188 6.54 -36.06 0.97
N LEU A 189 7.13 -36.42 -0.18
CA LEU A 189 6.61 -36.03 -1.49
C LEU A 189 5.32 -36.80 -1.85
N ASN A 190 5.22 -38.06 -1.43
CA ASN A 190 4.09 -38.93 -1.73
C ASN A 190 3.61 -39.62 -0.43
N PRO A 191 3.03 -38.86 0.52
CA PRO A 191 2.63 -39.41 1.82
C PRO A 191 1.51 -40.45 1.69
N LYS A 192 0.66 -40.31 0.66
CA LYS A 192 -0.48 -41.19 0.39
C LYS A 192 -0.15 -42.42 -0.47
N ASN A 193 1.11 -42.56 -0.88
CA ASN A 193 1.63 -43.68 -1.68
C ASN A 193 0.84 -43.93 -2.99
N ILE A 194 0.50 -42.86 -3.70
CA ILE A 194 -0.19 -42.95 -4.99
C ILE A 194 0.75 -43.42 -6.11
N SER A 195 0.17 -43.95 -7.19
CA SER A 195 0.92 -44.27 -8.41
C SER A 195 1.30 -43.00 -9.16
N VAL A 196 2.58 -42.66 -9.18
CA VAL A 196 3.10 -41.44 -9.82
C VAL A 196 3.40 -41.58 -11.32
N ASN A 197 3.30 -42.79 -11.87
CA ASN A 197 3.62 -43.06 -13.27
C ASN A 197 2.60 -42.37 -14.19
N GLY A 198 3.08 -41.52 -15.09
CA GLY A 198 2.25 -40.80 -16.07
C GLY A 198 1.54 -39.56 -15.52
N ILE A 199 1.84 -39.12 -14.29
CA ILE A 199 1.32 -37.85 -13.76
C ILE A 199 2.12 -36.68 -14.34
N GLU A 200 1.43 -35.79 -15.06
CA GLU A 200 1.99 -34.57 -15.66
C GLU A 200 1.76 -33.36 -14.75
N CYS A 201 2.52 -33.28 -13.65
CA CYS A 201 2.33 -32.24 -12.64
C CYS A 201 2.44 -30.80 -13.16
N ASP A 202 3.23 -30.55 -14.21
CA ASP A 202 3.34 -29.21 -14.79
C ASP A 202 2.00 -28.73 -15.36
N ILE A 203 1.21 -29.65 -15.94
CA ILE A 203 -0.13 -29.35 -16.48
C ILE A 203 -1.10 -29.12 -15.32
N ILE A 204 -1.08 -30.01 -14.33
CA ILE A 204 -2.00 -29.95 -13.18
C ILE A 204 -1.78 -28.65 -12.38
N ASN A 205 -0.53 -28.33 -12.03
CA ASN A 205 -0.21 -27.11 -11.30
C ASN A 205 -0.53 -25.86 -12.11
N LYS A 206 -0.25 -25.86 -13.42
CA LYS A 206 -0.62 -24.76 -14.29
C LYS A 206 -2.13 -24.54 -14.30
N GLN A 207 -2.91 -25.60 -14.43
CA GLN A 207 -4.37 -25.50 -14.42
C GLN A 207 -4.89 -24.92 -13.10
N HIS A 208 -4.37 -25.38 -11.95
CA HIS A 208 -4.73 -24.81 -10.65
C HIS A 208 -4.40 -23.31 -10.54
N PHE A 209 -3.24 -22.88 -11.03
CA PHE A 209 -2.89 -21.46 -11.05
C PHE A 209 -3.76 -20.65 -12.02
N ASP A 210 -4.06 -21.18 -13.20
CA ASP A 210 -4.93 -20.54 -14.19
C ASP A 210 -6.36 -20.38 -13.63
N ASP A 211 -6.89 -21.41 -12.94
CA ASP A 211 -8.21 -21.38 -12.30
C ASP A 211 -8.27 -20.37 -11.14
N ALA A 212 -7.23 -20.35 -10.28
CA ALA A 212 -7.14 -19.38 -9.18
C ALA A 212 -6.97 -17.93 -9.68
N GLU A 213 -6.22 -17.72 -10.78
CA GLU A 213 -6.11 -16.41 -11.42
C GLU A 213 -7.45 -15.95 -11.98
N GLU A 214 -8.18 -16.83 -12.67
CA GLU A 214 -9.48 -16.46 -13.24
C GLU A 214 -10.49 -16.11 -12.14
N GLU A 215 -10.53 -16.87 -11.03
CA GLU A 215 -11.37 -16.52 -9.87
C GLU A 215 -11.00 -15.13 -9.31
N LEU A 216 -9.70 -14.87 -9.11
CA LEU A 216 -9.22 -13.58 -8.65
C LEU A 216 -9.60 -12.46 -9.63
N ARG A 217 -9.43 -12.67 -10.93
CA ARG A 217 -9.78 -11.71 -11.98
C ARG A 217 -11.26 -11.36 -11.95
N GLN A 218 -12.14 -12.36 -11.84
CA GLN A 218 -13.59 -12.14 -11.74
C GLN A 218 -13.97 -11.36 -10.47
N HIS A 219 -13.29 -11.63 -9.35
CA HIS A 219 -13.49 -10.87 -8.12
C HIS A 219 -13.06 -9.40 -8.29
N LEU A 220 -11.88 -9.17 -8.86
CA LEU A 220 -11.34 -7.82 -9.09
C LEU A 220 -12.20 -7.03 -10.09
N LEU A 221 -12.68 -7.64 -11.17
CA LEU A 221 -13.59 -6.98 -12.12
C LEU A 221 -14.86 -6.48 -11.44
N ARG A 222 -15.42 -7.27 -10.52
CA ARG A 222 -16.58 -6.87 -9.72
C ARG A 222 -16.27 -5.67 -8.83
N ASP A 223 -15.14 -5.71 -8.13
CA ASP A 223 -14.73 -4.66 -7.19
C ASP A 223 -14.37 -3.35 -7.88
N PHE A 224 -13.81 -3.44 -9.10
CA PHE A 224 -13.38 -2.29 -9.90
C PHE A 224 -14.36 -1.94 -11.03
N LYS A 225 -15.63 -2.38 -10.93
CA LYS A 225 -16.71 -2.01 -11.86
C LYS A 225 -16.34 -2.23 -13.33
N GLU A 226 -15.77 -3.39 -13.64
CA GLU A 226 -15.34 -3.81 -14.98
C GLU A 226 -14.18 -2.99 -15.58
N ASP A 227 -13.38 -2.29 -14.77
CA ASP A 227 -12.15 -1.62 -15.23
C ASP A 227 -11.06 -2.65 -15.57
N ARG A 228 -11.09 -3.14 -16.81
CA ARG A 228 -10.15 -4.16 -17.31
C ARG A 228 -8.70 -3.73 -17.24
N GLN A 229 -8.40 -2.46 -17.52
CA GLN A 229 -7.02 -1.98 -17.51
C GLN A 229 -6.43 -2.06 -16.11
N LYS A 230 -7.20 -1.64 -15.10
CA LYS A 230 -6.79 -1.75 -13.70
C LYS A 230 -6.65 -3.20 -13.26
N VAL A 231 -7.60 -4.06 -13.59
CA VAL A 231 -7.53 -5.49 -13.25
C VAL A 231 -6.32 -6.17 -13.90
N ASP A 232 -6.05 -5.90 -15.18
CA ASP A 232 -4.90 -6.46 -15.88
C ASP A 232 -3.58 -6.01 -15.24
N CYS A 233 -3.49 -4.76 -14.80
CA CYS A 233 -2.34 -4.30 -14.02
C CYS A 233 -2.20 -5.08 -12.71
N LEU A 234 -3.28 -5.23 -11.94
CA LEU A 234 -3.25 -5.94 -10.66
C LEU A 234 -2.84 -7.40 -10.83
N ILE A 235 -3.42 -8.12 -11.80
CA ILE A 235 -3.06 -9.51 -12.09
C ILE A 235 -1.59 -9.63 -12.49
N LYS A 236 -1.10 -8.71 -13.33
CA LYS A 236 0.33 -8.67 -13.69
C LYS A 236 1.21 -8.50 -12.45
N LYS A 237 0.84 -7.61 -11.52
CA LYS A 237 1.57 -7.42 -10.26
C LYS A 237 1.51 -8.64 -9.35
N TYR A 238 0.39 -9.37 -9.28
CA TYR A 238 0.30 -10.64 -8.57
C TYR A 238 1.29 -11.68 -9.12
N HIS A 239 1.41 -11.78 -10.45
CA HIS A 239 2.40 -12.63 -11.14
C HIS A 239 3.84 -12.22 -10.85
N GLU A 240 4.17 -10.94 -11.10
CA GLU A 240 5.53 -10.41 -10.90
C GLU A 240 6.03 -10.62 -9.46
N ASN A 241 5.12 -10.64 -8.49
CA ASN A 241 5.45 -10.83 -7.07
C ASN A 241 5.20 -12.24 -6.54
N ARG A 242 4.90 -13.21 -7.42
CA ARG A 242 4.70 -14.63 -7.09
C ARG A 242 3.68 -14.83 -5.95
N TYR A 243 2.53 -14.15 -6.02
CA TYR A 243 1.50 -14.22 -4.97
C TYR A 243 0.99 -15.65 -4.74
N PHE A 244 0.62 -16.35 -5.82
CA PHE A 244 0.10 -17.72 -5.72
C PHE A 244 1.13 -18.69 -5.13
N ASP A 245 2.41 -18.56 -5.50
CA ASP A 245 3.48 -19.36 -4.91
C ASP A 245 3.60 -19.14 -3.39
N LYS A 246 3.49 -17.88 -2.95
CA LYS A 246 3.56 -17.54 -1.53
C LYS A 246 2.37 -18.10 -0.77
N THR A 247 1.16 -18.00 -1.32
CA THR A 247 -0.05 -18.59 -0.73
C THR A 247 0.03 -20.11 -0.69
N LEU A 248 0.45 -20.75 -1.79
CA LEU A 248 0.66 -22.20 -1.89
C LEU A 248 1.67 -22.69 -0.83
N SER A 249 2.76 -21.95 -0.63
CA SER A 249 3.76 -22.32 0.38
C SER A 249 3.15 -22.38 1.79
N ILE A 250 2.25 -21.47 2.15
CA ILE A 250 1.58 -21.47 3.45
C ILE A 250 0.54 -22.58 3.55
N ALA A 251 -0.24 -22.80 2.48
CA ALA A 251 -1.19 -23.89 2.42
C ALA A 251 -0.51 -25.25 2.62
N LEU A 252 0.62 -25.51 1.95
CA LEU A 252 1.36 -26.75 2.16
C LEU A 252 1.99 -26.87 3.55
N LEU A 253 2.36 -25.76 4.19
CA LEU A 253 2.88 -25.78 5.55
C LEU A 253 1.82 -26.14 6.60
N SER A 254 0.52 -25.93 6.33
CA SER A 254 -0.55 -26.31 7.27
C SER A 254 -0.67 -27.82 7.43
N GLU A 255 -0.30 -28.57 6.40
CA GLU A 255 -0.37 -30.04 6.37
C GLU A 255 0.89 -30.71 6.95
N LEU A 256 1.87 -29.92 7.39
CA LEU A 256 3.13 -30.40 7.93
C LEU A 256 3.16 -30.25 9.44
N ASP A 257 3.81 -31.21 10.11
CA ASP A 257 4.08 -31.13 11.54
C ASP A 257 5.27 -30.19 11.78
N ILE A 258 5.01 -28.88 11.73
CA ILE A 258 6.00 -27.83 12.01
C ILE A 258 5.86 -27.31 13.43
N THR A 259 6.98 -26.89 14.01
CA THR A 259 6.98 -26.30 15.35
C THR A 259 6.36 -24.89 15.34
N GLU A 260 5.83 -24.44 16.48
CA GLU A 260 5.34 -23.06 16.64
C GLU A 260 6.41 -22.01 16.31
N GLN A 261 7.69 -22.30 16.60
CA GLN A 261 8.78 -21.40 16.24
C GLN A 261 8.96 -21.28 14.72
N GLN A 262 8.86 -22.39 13.98
CA GLN A 262 8.90 -22.38 12.51
C GLN A 262 7.69 -21.66 11.92
N LYS A 263 6.50 -21.94 12.46
CA LYS A 263 5.26 -21.25 12.06
C LYS A 263 5.38 -19.74 12.22
N GLU A 264 5.97 -19.27 13.32
CA GLU A 264 6.20 -17.85 13.56
C GLU A 264 7.17 -17.22 12.55
N VAL A 265 8.23 -17.94 12.16
CA VAL A 265 9.19 -17.49 11.15
C VAL A 265 8.50 -17.37 9.79
N GLU A 266 7.71 -18.36 9.39
CA GLU A 266 6.99 -18.34 8.10
C GLU A 266 5.87 -17.30 8.10
N ARG A 267 5.19 -17.07 9.23
CA ARG A 267 4.21 -15.98 9.38
C ARG A 267 4.85 -14.63 9.13
N LYS A 268 6.00 -14.34 9.77
CA LYS A 268 6.72 -13.07 9.55
C LYS A 268 7.14 -12.90 8.09
N ARG A 269 7.71 -13.94 7.48
CA ARG A 269 8.08 -13.94 6.07
C ARG A 269 6.87 -13.69 5.16
N PHE A 270 5.72 -14.29 5.47
CA PHE A 270 4.48 -14.08 4.73
C PHE A 270 3.98 -12.64 4.84
N ILE A 271 3.95 -12.07 6.04
CA ILE A 271 3.54 -10.67 6.27
C ILE A 271 4.44 -9.70 5.49
N GLU A 272 5.77 -9.88 5.56
CA GLU A 272 6.73 -9.07 4.80
C GLU A 272 6.47 -9.17 3.28
N ASN A 273 6.24 -10.39 2.80
CA ASN A 273 5.96 -10.68 1.41
C ASN A 273 4.64 -10.04 0.92
N MET A 274 3.57 -10.14 1.70
CA MET A 274 2.27 -9.55 1.38
C MET A 274 2.34 -8.03 1.44
N THR A 275 3.08 -7.47 2.40
CA THR A 275 3.34 -6.03 2.47
C THR A 275 3.98 -5.51 1.18
N VAL A 276 5.00 -6.20 0.66
CA VAL A 276 5.64 -5.84 -0.62
C VAL A 276 4.66 -5.95 -1.78
N ILE A 277 3.87 -7.03 -1.85
CA ILE A 277 2.85 -7.23 -2.88
C ILE A 277 1.84 -6.08 -2.87
N THR A 278 1.24 -5.78 -1.72
CA THR A 278 0.21 -4.75 -1.62
C THR A 278 0.75 -3.35 -1.96
N LYS A 279 2.00 -3.05 -1.57
CA LYS A 279 2.67 -1.80 -2.00
C LYS A 279 2.84 -1.75 -3.52
N ASN A 280 3.21 -2.85 -4.16
CA ASN A 280 3.35 -2.93 -5.62
C ASN A 280 1.99 -2.89 -6.35
N LEU A 281 0.93 -3.38 -5.74
CA LEU A 281 -0.44 -3.29 -6.27
C LEU A 281 -0.98 -1.85 -6.26
N ALA A 282 -0.51 -1.00 -5.34
CA ALA A 282 -0.90 0.40 -5.27
C ALA A 282 -0.40 1.24 -6.47
N GLU A 283 0.43 0.66 -7.35
CA GLU A 283 0.92 1.31 -8.57
C GLU A 283 -0.07 1.26 -9.76
N CYS A 284 -1.22 0.58 -9.64
CA CYS A 284 -2.10 0.21 -10.77
C CYS A 284 -3.27 1.15 -11.14
#